data_AF-A0A0P1HCZ8-F1
#
_entry.id   AF-A0A0P1HCZ8-F1
#
_cell.length_a   1.000
_cell.length_b   1.000
_cell.length_c   1.000
_cell.angle_alpha   90.00
_cell.angle_beta   90.00
_cell.angle_gamma   90.00
#
_symmetry.space_group_name_H-M   'P 1'
#
loop_
_entity.id
_entity.type
_entity.pdbx_description
1 polymer ?
#
loop_
_entity_poly.entity_id
_entity_poly.type
_entity_poly.pdbx_seq_one_letter_code
_entity_poly.pdbx_strand_id
1 'polypeptide(L)' 'MSVEQLTTFFGWLTVLHFGFLGITTLLLLGFRDIFAALHAKMLGLDQAAVKQGYFTYLANYKILIFITALMPYLALKLI' A
#
# COMPACT_ATOMS: atom_id res chain seq x y z
N MET A 1 3.32 -26.67 6.07
CA MET A 1 3.52 -25.47 6.91
C MET A 1 2.62 -25.60 8.13
N SER A 2 3.11 -25.28 9.33
CA SER A 2 2.26 -25.24 10.53
C SER A 2 1.42 -23.95 10.58
N VAL A 3 0.38 -23.94 11.42
CA VAL A 3 -0.41 -22.72 11.72
C VAL A 3 0.50 -21.61 12.23
N GLU A 4 1.49 -21.93 13.07
CA GLU A 4 2.48 -20.98 13.57
C GLU A 4 3.36 -20.37 12.46
N GLN A 5 3.85 -21.19 11.54
CA GLN A 5 4.65 -20.72 10.39
C GLN A 5 3.84 -19.79 9.49
N LEU A 6 2.57 -20.15 9.20
CA LEU A 6 1.68 -19.31 8.41
C LEU A 6 1.33 -18.01 9.14
N THR A 7 1.08 -18.06 10.44
CA THR A 7 0.78 -16.88 11.26
C THR A 7 1.94 -15.90 11.24
N THR A 8 3.17 -16.42 11.38
CA THR A 8 4.39 -15.62 11.32
C THR A 8 4.57 -14.99 9.93
N PHE A 9 4.36 -15.77 8.87
CA PHE A 9 4.46 -15.30 7.49
C PHE A 9 3.47 -14.16 7.20
N PHE A 10 2.17 -14.38 7.44
CA PHE A 10 1.15 -13.36 7.19
C PHE A 10 1.27 -12.15 8.13
N GLY A 11 1.81 -12.34 9.34
CA GLY A 11 2.13 -11.25 10.26
C GLY A 11 3.19 -10.32 9.69
N TRP A 12 4.34 -10.86 9.26
CA TRP A 12 5.39 -10.06 8.61
C TRP A 12 4.94 -9.45 7.29
N LEU A 13 4.18 -10.20 6.48
CA LEU A 13 3.62 -9.70 5.23
C LEU A 13 2.72 -8.48 5.49
N THR A 14 1.89 -8.52 6.53
CA THR A 14 1.05 -7.39 6.97
C THR A 14 1.89 -6.19 7.38
N VAL A 15 2.92 -6.39 8.22
CA VAL A 15 3.81 -5.31 8.68
C VAL A 15 4.52 -4.63 7.50
N LEU A 16 5.09 -5.42 6.58
CA LEU A 16 5.81 -4.88 5.42
C LEU A 16 4.89 -4.08 4.49
N HIS A 17 3.69 -4.60 4.22
CA HIS A 17 2.70 -3.93 3.39
C HIS A 17 2.21 -2.61 3.99
N PHE A 18 1.84 -2.59 5.27
CA PHE A 18 1.41 -1.36 5.94
C PHE A 18 2.56 -0.38 6.13
N GLY A 19 3.78 -0.86 6.39
CA GLY A 19 4.98 -0.04 6.45
C GLY A 19 5.22 0.68 5.12
N PHE A 20 5.20 -0.06 4.01
CA PHE A 20 5.36 0.51 2.67
C PHE A 20 4.24 1.49 2.31
N LEU A 21 2.97 1.13 2.58
CA LEU A 21 1.82 2.02 2.37
C LEU A 21 1.95 3.30 3.22
N GLY A 22 2.38 3.17 4.47
CA GLY A 22 2.58 4.29 5.39
C GLY A 22 3.66 5.25 4.89
N ILE A 23 4.83 4.73 4.53
CA ILE A 23 5.93 5.52 3.95
C ILE A 23 5.45 6.24 2.68
N THR A 24 4.79 5.52 1.77
CA THR A 24 4.30 6.10 0.51
C THR A 24 3.26 7.18 0.77
N THR A 25 2.35 6.98 1.74
CA THR A 25 1.35 7.98 2.13
C THR A 25 2.02 9.24 2.69
N LEU A 26 3.01 9.10 3.58
CA LEU A 26 3.74 10.23 4.16
C LEU A 26 4.51 11.01 3.08
N LEU A 27 5.19 10.31 2.18
CA LEU A 27 5.87 10.93 1.04
C LEU A 27 4.90 11.71 0.15
N LEU A 28 3.73 11.16 -0.15
CA LEU A 28 2.73 11.86 -0.95
C LEU A 28 2.07 13.02 -0.21
N LEU A 29 1.86 12.95 1.11
CA LEU A 29 1.35 14.07 1.88
C LEU A 29 2.32 15.27 1.87
N GLY A 30 3.62 15.02 2.00
CA GLY A 30 4.64 16.09 2.02
C GLY A 30 5.08 16.58 0.63
N PHE A 31 5.09 15.70 -0.38
CA PHE A 31 5.79 15.96 -1.64
C PHE A 31 4.95 15.65 -2.90
N ARG A 32 3.62 15.46 -2.79
CA ARG A 32 2.75 15.15 -3.94
C ARG A 32 2.91 16.09 -5.12
N ASP A 33 3.18 17.37 -4.92
CA ASP A 33 3.28 18.34 -6.01
C ASP A 33 4.57 18.13 -6.82
N ILE A 34 5.68 17.86 -6.14
CA ILE A 34 6.97 17.53 -6.78
C ILE A 34 6.85 16.21 -7.54
N PHE A 35 6.31 15.17 -6.91
CA PHE A 35 6.15 13.87 -7.56
C PHE A 35 5.14 13.92 -8.71
N ALA A 36 4.04 14.68 -8.55
CA ALA A 36 3.05 14.84 -9.62
C ALA A 36 3.66 15.54 -10.83
N ALA A 37 4.46 16.59 -10.64
CA ALA A 37 5.16 17.25 -11.73
C ALA A 37 6.13 16.31 -12.47
N LEU A 38 6.92 15.52 -11.72
CA LEU A 38 7.84 14.53 -12.28
C LEU A 38 7.08 13.46 -13.09
N HIS A 39 6.11 12.79 -12.48
CA HIS A 39 5.37 11.72 -13.11
C HIS A 39 4.49 12.21 -14.27
N ALA A 40 3.92 13.41 -14.17
CA ALA A 40 3.19 14.06 -15.27
C ALA A 40 4.06 14.22 -16.51
N LYS A 41 5.29 14.74 -16.34
CA LYS A 41 6.25 14.89 -17.44
C LYS A 41 6.68 13.55 -18.03
N MET A 42 6.95 12.55 -17.20
CA MET A 42 7.37 11.22 -17.64
C MET A 42 6.28 10.49 -18.44
N LEU A 43 5.01 10.70 -18.08
CA LEU A 43 3.88 9.97 -18.65
C LEU A 43 3.08 10.77 -19.67
N GLY A 44 3.40 12.05 -19.88
CA GLY A 44 2.64 12.95 -20.76
C GLY A 44 1.21 13.21 -20.25
N LEU A 45 1.03 13.30 -18.92
CA LEU A 45 -0.27 13.46 -18.26
C LEU A 45 -0.38 14.81 -17.55
N ASP A 46 -1.61 15.23 -17.27
CA ASP A 46 -1.86 16.37 -16.39
C ASP A 46 -1.55 16.04 -14.93
N GLN A 47 -0.95 16.98 -14.20
CA GLN A 47 -0.63 16.78 -12.78
C GLN A 47 -1.87 16.46 -11.92
N ALA A 48 -3.04 17.01 -12.28
CA ALA A 48 -4.30 16.72 -11.58
C ALA A 48 -4.68 15.24 -11.74
N ALA A 49 -4.57 14.69 -12.96
CA ALA A 49 -4.82 13.27 -13.23
C ALA A 49 -3.84 12.37 -12.45
N VAL A 50 -2.56 12.77 -12.38
CA VAL A 50 -1.54 12.04 -11.61
C VAL A 50 -1.87 12.04 -10.11
N LYS A 51 -2.26 13.18 -9.53
CA LYS A 51 -2.66 13.27 -8.12
C LYS A 51 -3.90 12.44 -7.81
N GLN A 52 -4.88 12.41 -8.72
CA GLN A 52 -6.03 11.52 -8.60
C GLN A 52 -5.59 10.04 -8.65
N GLY A 53 -4.65 9.71 -9.54
CA GLY A 53 -4.03 8.39 -9.62
C GLY A 53 -3.37 7.95 -8.32
N TYR A 54 -2.72 8.86 -7.58
CA TYR A 54 -2.15 8.55 -6.27
C TYR A 54 -3.21 8.15 -5.24
N PHE A 55 -4.35 8.87 -5.19
CA PHE A 55 -5.45 8.49 -4.30
C PHE A 55 -5.99 7.09 -4.64
N THR A 56 -6.24 6.83 -5.93
CA THR A 56 -6.69 5.52 -6.42
C THR A 56 -5.69 4.43 -6.10
N TYR A 57 -4.40 4.67 -6.32
CA TYR A 57 -3.33 3.74 -5.99
C TYR A 57 -3.31 3.40 -4.49
N LEU A 58 -3.33 4.42 -3.62
CA LEU A 58 -3.33 4.21 -2.17
C LEU A 58 -4.58 3.45 -1.70
N ALA A 59 -5.76 3.73 -2.29
CA ALA A 59 -6.99 3.02 -1.97
C ALA A 59 -6.94 1.55 -2.41
N ASN A 60 -6.55 1.29 -3.66
CA ASN A 60 -6.46 -0.07 -4.19
C ASN A 60 -5.37 -0.89 -3.48
N TYR A 61 -4.23 -0.27 -3.15
CA TYR A 61 -3.19 -0.95 -2.40
C TYR A 61 -3.68 -1.33 -1.00
N LYS A 62 -4.45 -0.49 -0.29
CA LYS A 62 -5.09 -0.87 0.99
C LYS A 62 -5.96 -2.12 0.86
N ILE A 63 -6.77 -2.20 -0.21
CA ILE A 63 -7.64 -3.36 -0.47
C ILE A 63 -6.79 -4.62 -0.66
N LEU A 64 -5.69 -4.53 -1.42
CA LEU A 64 -4.75 -5.63 -1.59
C LEU A 64 -4.22 -6.12 -0.24
N ILE A 65 -3.74 -5.21 0.61
CA ILE A 65 -3.22 -5.55 1.95
C ILE A 65 -4.28 -6.29 2.79
N PHE A 66 -5.52 -5.79 2.77
CA PHE A 66 -6.60 -6.43 3.53
C PHE A 66 -6.84 -7.86 3.08
N ILE A 67 -6.94 -8.09 1.77
CA ILE A 67 -7.30 -9.40 1.23
C ILE A 67 -6.13 -10.39 1.31
N THR A 68 -4.91 -9.95 1.00
CA THR A 68 -3.76 -10.87 0.82
C THR A 68 -2.88 -11.02 2.07
N ALA A 69 -3.01 -10.13 3.06
CA ALA A 69 -2.13 -10.13 4.23
C ALA A 69 -2.90 -10.05 5.56
N LEU A 70 -3.65 -8.97 5.79
CA LEU A 70 -4.25 -8.71 7.11
C LEU A 70 -5.37 -9.69 7.44
N MET A 71 -6.34 -9.92 6.54
CA MET A 71 -7.45 -10.83 6.83
C MET A 71 -6.96 -12.28 7.06
N PRO A 72 -6.05 -12.85 6.24
CA PRO A 72 -5.46 -14.15 6.53
C PRO A 72 -4.71 -14.21 7.87
N TYR A 73 -3.93 -13.17 8.22
CA TYR A 73 -3.26 -13.09 9.51
C TYR A 73 -4.25 -13.11 10.68
N LEU A 74 -5.31 -12.30 10.61
CA LEU A 74 -6.33 -12.24 11.64
C LEU A 74 -7.08 -13.57 11.75
N ALA A 75 -7.43 -14.20 10.63
CA ALA A 75 -8.08 -15.51 10.63
C ALA A 75 -7.24 -16.56 11.37
N LEU A 76 -5.92 -16.58 11.14
CA LEU A 76 -5.01 -17.51 11.83
C LEU A 76 -4.87 -17.21 13.32
N LYS A 77 -4.94 -15.93 13.73
CA LYS A 77 -4.89 -15.52 15.14
C LYS A 77 -6.16 -15.86 15.94
N LEU A 78 -7.26 -16.18 15.26
CA LEU A 78 -8.53 -16.56 15.86
C LEU A 78 -8.69 -18.08 16.08
N ILE A 79 -7.79 -18.88 15.50
CA ILE A 79 -7.73 -20.35 15.66
C ILE A 79 -6.78 -20.67 16.81
#